data_AF-A0A449IJ77-F1
#
_entry.id   AF-A0A449IJ77-F1
#
_cell.length_a   1.000
_cell.length_b   1.000
_cell.length_c   1.000
_cell.angle_alpha   90.00
_cell.angle_beta   90.00
_cell.angle_gamma   90.00
#
_symmetry.space_group_name_H-M   'P 1'
#
loop_
_entity.id
_entity.type
_entity.pdbx_description
1 polymer ?
#
loop_
_entity_poly.entity_id
_entity_poly.type
_entity_poly.pdbx_seq_one_letter_code
_entity_poly.pdbx_strand_id
1 'polypeptide(L)'
;MSLDQRFFDYLKQRIGLDVASVGPAIIERAVRQRCIALGMADNDRYWQRLLSSQDEQQALIESVIVPETWFFRYPESFATLGRLARQRLAEIGSRRPLRILSLPCSTGEEPYSIAMALFDAGFAAHQFKVDALDVSPLSVQRAQNALYGKNSFRGQPTDFRERYFCVESDGYQLSERVCGQVSFTAGNLLDPILLASHEPYDFVFCRNLLIYFDLKTQQQALDVLKRLTRDDGVLFIGPAEGSLLNRLGMRSIGAPQSFAFCHNHEPLPAARPVLAELKPLARPKAPAPAPVPTPVSRPFAPRVQAPVGQKSASPVDGPGLLLEQIASLANEGKSLEARAVCEQFLQRHDPQAEVFYWLGLLSDVQGQTSEAQGFYRKALYLEPQHSEALAHLAALLASQGDEAGARRLHERAARNGRSTQSERKQ
;
A
#
# COMPACT_ATOMS: atom_id res chain seq x y z
N MET A 1 2.55 8.03 29.13
CA MET A 1 3.56 9.06 28.80
C MET A 1 2.87 10.07 27.91
N SER A 2 3.04 11.37 28.18
CA SER A 2 2.46 12.43 27.35
C SER A 2 2.90 12.27 25.89
N LEU A 3 2.00 12.52 24.93
CA LEU A 3 2.32 12.63 23.50
C LEU A 3 3.38 13.72 23.34
N ASP A 4 4.64 13.34 23.21
CA ASP A 4 5.73 14.29 23.00
C ASP A 4 5.76 14.69 21.52
N GLN A 5 5.03 15.78 21.23
CA GLN A 5 4.81 16.32 19.89
C GLN A 5 6.11 16.55 19.11
N ARG A 6 7.24 16.76 19.79
CA ARG A 6 8.54 17.03 19.16
C ARG A 6 8.98 15.87 18.25
N PHE A 7 8.71 14.62 18.63
CA PHE A 7 9.06 13.46 17.79
C PHE A 7 8.17 13.37 16.55
N PHE A 8 6.89 13.72 16.67
CA PHE A 8 5.97 13.75 15.54
C PHE A 8 6.39 14.82 14.54
N ASP A 9 6.67 16.02 15.02
CA ASP A 9 7.12 17.14 14.19
C ASP A 9 8.46 16.82 13.51
N TYR A 10 9.37 16.17 14.23
CA TYR A 10 10.65 15.71 13.67
C TYR A 10 10.45 14.74 12.51
N LEU A 11 9.66 13.67 12.70
CA LEU A 11 9.41 12.67 11.66
C LEU A 11 8.64 13.26 10.47
N LYS A 12 7.68 14.15 10.74
CA LYS A 12 6.96 14.88 9.70
C LYS A 12 7.88 15.75 8.87
N GLN A 13 8.77 16.51 9.49
CA GLN A 13 9.74 17.35 8.78
C GLN A 13 10.78 16.50 8.02
N ARG A 14 11.21 15.38 8.59
CA ARG A 14 12.32 14.60 8.05
C ARG A 14 11.90 13.68 6.91
N ILE A 15 10.77 12.98 7.04
CA ILE A 15 10.32 11.96 6.09
C ILE A 15 8.86 12.13 5.65
N GLY A 16 8.20 13.22 6.07
CA GLY A 16 6.81 13.51 5.68
C GLY A 16 5.75 12.77 6.47
N LEU A 17 6.15 11.93 7.43
CA LEU A 17 5.27 11.02 8.16
C LEU A 17 4.26 11.81 8.99
N ASP A 18 2.98 11.68 8.66
CA ASP A 18 1.91 12.37 9.37
C ASP A 18 1.37 11.52 10.53
N VAL A 19 1.21 12.13 11.71
CA VAL A 19 0.78 11.41 12.92
C VAL A 19 -0.70 11.02 12.87
N ALA A 20 -1.59 11.87 12.33
CA ALA A 20 -2.98 11.48 12.06
C ALA A 20 -3.02 10.41 10.96
N SER A 21 -2.09 10.56 10.01
CA SER A 21 -1.60 9.58 9.04
C SER A 21 -1.50 8.19 9.62
N VAL A 22 -0.59 8.01 10.58
CA VAL A 22 -0.02 6.73 11.05
C VAL A 22 -0.65 6.22 12.35
N GLY A 23 -1.02 7.13 13.24
CA GLY A 23 -1.45 6.86 14.61
C GLY A 23 -0.31 7.11 15.60
N PRO A 24 -0.55 7.87 16.69
CA PRO A 24 0.49 8.25 17.66
C PRO A 24 1.15 7.05 18.33
N ALA A 25 0.38 5.99 18.58
CA ALA A 25 0.83 4.74 19.17
C ALA A 25 2.06 4.10 18.49
N ILE A 26 2.15 4.20 17.16
CA ILE A 26 3.27 3.62 16.39
C ILE A 26 4.56 4.41 16.64
N ILE A 27 4.47 5.73 16.66
CA ILE A 27 5.63 6.59 16.92
C ILE A 27 6.06 6.46 18.39
N GLU A 28 5.11 6.43 19.32
CA GLU A 28 5.39 6.19 20.74
C GLU A 28 6.09 4.86 20.97
N ARG A 29 5.62 3.79 20.32
CA ARG A 29 6.26 2.47 20.37
C ARG A 29 7.70 2.55 19.86
N ALA A 30 7.92 3.20 18.71
CA ALA A 30 9.24 3.35 18.13
C ALA A 30 10.18 4.11 19.07
N VAL A 31 9.77 5.28 19.57
CA VAL A 31 10.56 6.08 20.53
C VAL A 31 10.89 5.25 21.77
N ARG A 32 9.91 4.54 22.35
CA ARG A 32 10.14 3.68 23.52
C ARG A 32 11.16 2.57 23.22
N GLN A 33 11.06 1.92 22.06
CA GLN A 33 12.01 0.88 21.64
C GLN A 33 13.42 1.45 21.49
N ARG A 34 13.56 2.65 20.93
CA ARG A 34 14.85 3.33 20.81
C ARG A 34 15.43 3.73 22.17
N CYS A 35 14.62 4.30 23.08
CA CYS A 35 15.04 4.60 24.45
C CYS A 35 15.55 3.35 25.17
N ILE A 36 14.84 2.22 25.07
CA ILE A 36 15.25 0.93 25.66
C ILE A 36 16.57 0.46 25.05
N ALA A 37 16.71 0.51 23.72
CA ALA A 37 17.92 0.08 23.02
C ALA A 37 19.17 0.88 23.42
N LEU A 38 19.00 2.16 23.76
CA LEU A 38 20.08 3.04 24.20
C LEU A 38 20.23 3.14 25.73
N GLY A 39 19.39 2.45 26.51
CA GLY A 39 19.40 2.55 27.98
C GLY A 39 19.02 3.94 28.51
N MET A 40 18.20 4.69 27.76
CA MET A 40 17.77 6.04 28.13
C MET A 40 16.47 6.01 28.94
N ALA A 41 16.51 6.65 30.12
CA ALA A 41 15.43 6.62 31.09
C ALA A 41 14.32 7.65 30.83
N ASP A 42 14.61 8.69 30.04
CA ASP A 42 13.67 9.78 29.76
C ASP A 42 13.75 10.25 28.30
N ASN A 43 12.64 10.83 27.83
CA ASN A 43 12.49 11.30 26.46
C ASN A 43 13.36 12.52 26.16
N ASP A 44 13.72 13.35 27.15
CA ASP A 44 14.51 14.56 26.93
C ASP A 44 15.97 14.23 26.59
N ARG A 45 16.57 13.25 27.29
CA ARG A 45 17.90 12.72 26.95
C ARG A 45 17.90 12.04 25.60
N TYR A 46 16.84 11.27 25.29
CA TYR A 46 16.71 10.66 23.97
C TYR A 46 16.58 11.70 22.87
N TRP A 47 15.80 12.76 23.08
CA TRP A 47 15.69 13.88 22.16
C TRP A 47 17.03 14.56 21.89
N GLN A 48 17.84 14.82 22.92
CA GLN A 48 19.19 15.37 22.76
C GLN A 48 20.09 14.45 21.92
N ARG A 49 20.05 13.13 22.18
CA ARG A 49 20.80 12.16 21.38
C ARG A 49 20.35 12.17 19.93
N LEU A 50 19.03 12.13 19.69
CA LEU A 50 18.43 12.15 18.35
C LEU A 50 18.90 13.36 17.54
N LEU A 51 18.90 14.56 18.12
CA LEU A 51 19.36 15.76 17.41
C LEU A 51 20.87 15.75 17.10
N SER A 52 21.67 15.08 17.93
CA SER A 52 23.14 15.04 17.80
C SER A 52 23.70 13.92 16.91
N SER A 53 22.89 12.94 16.52
CA SER A 53 23.37 11.67 15.93
C SER A 53 22.58 11.26 14.69
N GLN A 54 23.18 11.39 13.51
CA GLN A 54 22.55 10.97 12.25
C GLN A 54 22.16 9.48 12.26
N ASP A 55 22.99 8.61 12.85
CA ASP A 55 22.68 7.18 12.98
C ASP A 55 21.41 6.94 13.81
N GLU A 56 21.18 7.74 14.85
CA GLU A 56 20.00 7.57 15.69
C GLU A 56 18.75 8.15 15.02
N GLN A 57 18.91 9.24 14.26
CA GLN A 57 17.86 9.77 13.41
C GLN A 57 17.38 8.71 12.42
N GLN A 58 18.34 8.04 11.76
CA GLN A 58 18.02 6.93 10.85
C GLN A 58 17.38 5.78 11.62
N ALA A 59 17.91 5.38 12.77
CA ALA A 59 17.35 4.27 13.55
C ALA A 59 15.91 4.52 14.03
N LEU A 60 15.55 5.76 14.36
CA LEU A 60 14.16 6.14 14.66
C LEU A 60 13.28 6.03 13.41
N ILE A 61 13.75 6.51 12.27
CA ILE A 61 13.06 6.39 10.97
C ILE A 61 12.79 4.92 10.65
N GLU A 62 13.80 4.05 10.77
CA GLU A 62 13.65 2.60 10.57
C GLU A 62 12.60 1.97 11.48
N SER A 63 12.42 2.51 12.68
CA SER A 63 11.49 1.98 13.68
C SER A 63 10.02 2.34 13.41
N VAL A 64 9.77 3.36 12.58
CA VAL A 64 8.41 3.82 12.23
C VAL A 64 7.98 3.42 10.81
N ILE A 65 8.91 3.03 9.95
CA ILE A 65 8.61 2.55 8.60
C ILE A 65 7.97 1.17 8.68
N VAL A 66 7.00 0.91 7.79
CA VAL A 66 6.35 -0.39 7.62
C VAL A 66 6.84 -0.98 6.30
N PRO A 67 7.80 -1.93 6.30
CA PRO A 67 8.40 -2.48 5.08
C PRO A 67 7.54 -3.56 4.42
N GLU A 68 6.21 -3.37 4.36
CA GLU A 68 5.30 -4.42 3.88
C GLU A 68 5.22 -4.42 2.34
N THR A 69 5.79 -5.44 1.73
CA THR A 69 5.83 -5.62 0.27
C THR A 69 5.89 -7.09 -0.12
N TRP A 70 5.52 -7.40 -1.36
CA TRP A 70 5.61 -8.74 -1.94
C TRP A 70 5.65 -8.64 -3.47
N PHE A 71 6.12 -9.71 -4.12
CA PHE A 71 6.26 -9.76 -5.56
C PHE A 71 4.91 -9.65 -6.29
N PHE A 72 4.92 -8.96 -7.42
CA PHE A 72 3.75 -8.74 -8.28
C PHE A 72 2.53 -8.18 -7.54
N ARG A 73 2.76 -7.35 -6.52
CA ARG A 73 1.72 -6.58 -5.85
C ARG A 73 0.97 -5.71 -6.86
N TYR A 74 -0.28 -6.08 -7.16
CA TYR A 74 -1.11 -5.56 -8.25
C TYR A 74 -0.64 -6.03 -9.66
N PRO A 75 -0.89 -7.30 -10.03
CA PRO A 75 -0.37 -7.91 -11.27
C PRO A 75 -0.81 -7.15 -12.54
N GLU A 76 -1.99 -6.53 -12.53
CA GLU A 76 -2.54 -5.77 -13.66
C GLU A 76 -1.69 -4.52 -14.00
N SER A 77 -1.01 -3.93 -13.02
CA SER A 77 -0.07 -2.83 -13.23
C SER A 77 1.13 -3.29 -14.05
N PHE A 78 1.68 -4.48 -13.77
CA PHE A 78 2.84 -5.02 -14.48
C PHE A 78 2.48 -5.49 -15.90
N ALA A 79 1.30 -6.11 -16.08
CA ALA A 79 0.80 -6.44 -17.42
C ALA A 79 0.61 -5.17 -18.27
N THR A 80 0.12 -4.08 -17.67
CA THR A 80 -0.01 -2.78 -18.32
C THR A 80 1.34 -2.16 -18.64
N LEU A 81 2.32 -2.25 -17.73
CA LEU A 81 3.70 -1.82 -17.97
C LEU A 81 4.28 -2.51 -19.21
N GLY A 82 4.19 -3.83 -19.33
CA GLY A 82 4.76 -4.55 -20.48
C GLY A 82 4.20 -4.07 -21.83
N ARG A 83 2.89 -3.78 -21.90
CA ARG A 83 2.24 -3.21 -23.09
C ARG A 83 2.74 -1.79 -23.39
N LEU A 84 2.73 -0.90 -22.40
CA LEU A 84 3.14 0.49 -22.56
C LEU A 84 4.64 0.63 -22.88
N ALA A 85 5.48 -0.19 -22.24
CA ALA A 85 6.91 -0.26 -22.50
C ALA A 85 7.18 -0.60 -23.97
N ARG A 86 6.38 -1.49 -24.57
CA ARG A 86 6.59 -1.91 -25.97
C ARG A 86 6.27 -0.76 -26.93
N GLN A 87 5.19 -0.03 -26.64
CA GLN A 87 4.83 1.17 -27.39
C GLN A 87 5.92 2.24 -27.28
N ARG A 88 6.36 2.54 -26.05
CA ARG A 88 7.41 3.51 -25.77
C ARG A 88 8.73 3.17 -26.46
N LEU A 89 9.15 1.90 -26.41
CA LEU A 89 10.39 1.46 -27.04
C LEU A 89 10.38 1.63 -28.57
N ALA A 90 9.21 1.41 -29.19
CA ALA A 90 9.01 1.66 -30.62
C ALA A 90 9.06 3.17 -30.95
N GLU A 91 8.41 4.02 -30.15
CA GLU A 91 8.40 5.48 -30.32
C GLU A 91 9.82 6.07 -30.25
N ILE A 92 10.64 5.62 -29.28
CA ILE A 92 12.02 6.11 -29.13
C ILE A 92 12.99 5.45 -30.13
N GLY A 93 12.52 4.50 -30.94
CA GLY A 93 13.32 3.79 -31.94
C GLY A 93 14.49 3.02 -31.35
N SER A 94 14.35 2.50 -30.13
CA SER A 94 15.42 1.81 -29.38
C SER A 94 16.75 2.60 -29.25
N ARG A 95 16.72 3.94 -29.36
CA ARG A 95 17.93 4.78 -29.27
C ARG A 95 18.59 4.77 -27.89
N ARG A 96 17.81 4.49 -26.85
CA ARG A 96 18.25 4.36 -25.46
C ARG A 96 17.41 3.29 -24.75
N PRO A 97 17.89 2.72 -23.63
CA PRO A 97 17.05 1.90 -22.77
C PRO A 97 15.87 2.71 -22.20
N LEU A 98 14.77 2.01 -21.94
CA LEU A 98 13.69 2.51 -21.10
C LEU A 98 14.19 2.72 -19.67
N ARG A 99 13.78 3.83 -19.07
CA ARG A 99 14.13 4.16 -17.70
C ARG A 99 12.90 4.03 -16.83
N ILE A 100 12.96 3.15 -15.85
CA ILE A 100 11.88 2.90 -14.89
C ILE A 100 12.38 3.26 -13.50
N LEU A 101 11.53 3.91 -12.71
CA LEU A 101 11.80 4.25 -11.32
C LEU A 101 10.81 3.52 -10.40
N SER A 102 11.29 2.94 -9.30
CA SER A 102 10.45 2.40 -8.22
C SER A 102 10.84 3.07 -6.90
N LEU A 103 9.89 3.79 -6.29
CA LEU A 103 10.11 4.50 -5.04
C LEU A 103 8.79 4.65 -4.25
N PRO A 104 8.68 4.25 -2.98
CA PRO A 104 9.68 3.53 -2.20
C PRO A 104 9.79 2.08 -2.69
N CYS A 105 10.99 1.52 -2.69
CA CYS A 105 11.23 0.16 -3.16
C CYS A 105 11.16 -0.91 -2.05
N SER A 106 11.14 -0.50 -0.77
CA SER A 106 11.20 -1.36 0.41
C SER A 106 12.32 -2.41 0.26
N THR A 107 12.03 -3.69 0.50
CA THR A 107 12.97 -4.81 0.38
C THR A 107 13.16 -5.33 -1.04
N GLY A 108 12.74 -4.59 -2.07
CA GLY A 108 13.11 -4.84 -3.47
C GLY A 108 12.12 -5.66 -4.29
N GLU A 109 11.04 -6.18 -3.69
CA GLU A 109 10.07 -7.00 -4.42
C GLU A 109 9.43 -6.24 -5.60
N GLU A 110 9.13 -4.95 -5.46
CA GLU A 110 8.55 -4.14 -6.52
C GLU A 110 9.51 -3.96 -7.73
N PRO A 111 10.72 -3.40 -7.58
CA PRO A 111 11.61 -3.19 -8.73
C PRO A 111 12.03 -4.49 -9.41
N TYR A 112 12.15 -5.59 -8.66
CA TYR A 112 12.39 -6.90 -9.27
C TYR A 112 11.16 -7.45 -9.99
N SER A 113 9.93 -7.20 -9.50
CA SER A 113 8.71 -7.51 -10.25
C SER A 113 8.62 -6.74 -11.56
N ILE A 114 9.06 -5.46 -11.57
CA ILE A 114 9.18 -4.65 -12.79
C ILE A 114 10.13 -5.33 -13.78
N ALA A 115 11.33 -5.69 -13.34
CA ALA A 115 12.33 -6.32 -14.20
C ALA A 115 11.87 -7.68 -14.76
N MET A 116 11.30 -8.54 -13.91
CA MET A 116 10.73 -9.83 -14.32
C MET A 116 9.57 -9.65 -15.31
N ALA A 117 8.67 -8.69 -15.08
CA ALA A 117 7.56 -8.40 -15.99
C ALA A 117 8.04 -7.95 -17.37
N LEU A 118 9.11 -7.16 -17.45
CA LEU A 118 9.69 -6.75 -18.71
C LEU A 118 10.40 -7.90 -19.43
N PHE A 119 11.09 -8.79 -18.70
CA PHE A 119 11.63 -10.00 -19.30
C PHE A 119 10.53 -10.92 -19.85
N ASP A 120 9.47 -11.16 -19.07
CA ASP A 120 8.31 -11.96 -19.50
C ASP A 120 7.59 -11.32 -20.71
N ALA A 121 7.64 -9.99 -20.84
CA ALA A 121 7.12 -9.26 -21.99
C ALA A 121 8.04 -9.30 -23.24
N GLY A 122 9.19 -9.98 -23.15
CA GLY A 122 10.12 -10.21 -24.26
C GLY A 122 11.24 -9.17 -24.42
N PHE A 123 11.48 -8.33 -23.42
CA PHE A 123 12.55 -7.31 -23.50
C PHE A 123 13.92 -7.93 -23.27
N ALA A 124 14.91 -7.45 -24.02
CA ALA A 124 16.32 -7.73 -23.79
C ALA A 124 16.87 -6.83 -22.67
N ALA A 125 17.90 -7.30 -21.95
CA ALA A 125 18.48 -6.60 -20.80
C ALA A 125 18.95 -5.16 -21.13
N HIS A 126 19.53 -4.95 -22.33
CA HIS A 126 20.00 -3.62 -22.75
C HIS A 126 18.86 -2.64 -23.09
N GLN A 127 17.61 -3.09 -23.16
CA GLN A 127 16.46 -2.26 -23.54
C GLN A 127 15.82 -1.55 -22.35
N PHE A 128 16.21 -1.85 -21.10
CA PHE A 128 15.65 -1.18 -19.93
C PHE A 128 16.62 -1.16 -18.74
N LYS A 129 16.40 -0.21 -17.84
CA LYS A 129 17.00 -0.16 -16.50
C LYS A 129 15.94 0.25 -15.48
N VAL A 130 16.06 -0.28 -14.26
CA VAL A 130 15.21 0.07 -13.13
C VAL A 130 16.08 0.74 -12.07
N ASP A 131 15.79 1.99 -11.75
CA ASP A 131 16.35 2.67 -10.58
C ASP A 131 15.34 2.51 -9.42
N ALA A 132 15.84 2.17 -8.23
CA ALA A 132 15.03 1.87 -7.07
C ALA A 132 15.50 2.67 -5.86
N LEU A 133 14.59 3.36 -5.18
CA LEU A 133 14.92 4.19 -4.03
C LEU A 133 14.06 3.88 -2.81
N ASP A 134 14.66 3.94 -1.64
CA ASP A 134 13.95 3.90 -0.36
C ASP A 134 14.65 4.78 0.67
N VAL A 135 13.88 5.30 1.62
CA VAL A 135 14.42 6.09 2.74
C VAL A 135 15.13 5.20 3.77
N SER A 136 14.93 3.88 3.71
CA SER A 136 15.55 2.88 4.59
C SER A 136 16.78 2.23 3.94
N PRO A 137 18.02 2.57 4.36
CA PRO A 137 19.22 1.85 3.94
C PRO A 137 19.18 0.36 4.30
N LEU A 138 18.51 -0.01 5.39
CA LEU A 138 18.36 -1.42 5.77
C LEU A 138 17.49 -2.19 4.76
N SER A 139 16.41 -1.59 4.27
CA SER A 139 15.55 -2.20 3.26
C SER A 139 16.26 -2.27 1.91
N VAL A 140 17.00 -1.22 1.54
CA VAL A 140 17.88 -1.21 0.35
C VAL A 140 18.92 -2.33 0.41
N GLN A 141 19.58 -2.52 1.55
CA GLN A 141 20.57 -3.59 1.71
C GLN A 141 19.93 -4.98 1.55
N ARG A 142 18.75 -5.20 2.12
CA ARG A 142 17.98 -6.45 1.92
C ARG A 142 17.62 -6.67 0.46
N ALA A 143 17.21 -5.61 -0.23
CA ALA A 143 16.90 -5.65 -1.66
C ALA A 143 18.12 -6.03 -2.51
N GLN A 144 19.30 -5.47 -2.18
CA GLN A 144 20.55 -5.79 -2.85
C GLN A 144 20.98 -7.26 -2.65
N ASN A 145 20.72 -7.84 -1.47
CA ASN A 145 21.00 -9.25 -1.21
C ASN A 145 20.10 -10.20 -2.03
N ALA A 146 18.90 -9.75 -2.39
CA ALA A 146 17.96 -10.44 -3.25
C ALA A 146 17.59 -11.88 -2.81
N LEU A 147 17.61 -12.12 -1.50
CA LEU A 147 17.23 -13.37 -0.85
C LEU A 147 15.90 -13.19 -0.13
N TYR A 148 14.89 -13.96 -0.51
CA TYR A 148 13.50 -13.74 -0.10
C TYR A 148 12.90 -14.93 0.64
N GLY A 149 12.14 -14.64 1.69
CA GLY A 149 11.37 -15.64 2.43
C GLY A 149 10.00 -15.91 1.80
N LYS A 150 9.28 -16.90 2.33
CA LYS A 150 7.93 -17.28 1.87
C LYS A 150 6.94 -16.11 1.85
N ASN A 151 7.07 -15.18 2.81
CA ASN A 151 6.19 -14.02 2.93
C ASN A 151 6.32 -13.02 1.78
N SER A 152 7.37 -13.07 0.95
CA SER A 152 7.48 -12.22 -0.24
C SER A 152 6.68 -12.78 -1.44
N PHE A 153 6.17 -14.01 -1.34
CA PHE A 153 5.45 -14.72 -2.41
C PHE A 153 3.95 -14.87 -2.06
N ARG A 154 3.24 -13.75 -1.99
CA ARG A 154 1.81 -13.72 -1.66
C ARG A 154 0.95 -13.47 -2.88
N GLY A 155 -0.28 -13.99 -2.85
CA GLY A 155 -1.25 -13.81 -3.93
C GLY A 155 -0.93 -14.66 -5.15
N GLN A 156 -1.57 -14.33 -6.27
CA GLN A 156 -1.36 -14.95 -7.57
C GLN A 156 -1.03 -13.86 -8.60
N PRO A 157 -0.20 -14.16 -9.62
CA PRO A 157 0.42 -15.46 -9.91
C PRO A 157 1.74 -15.69 -9.15
N THR A 158 2.18 -16.96 -8.98
CA THR A 158 3.46 -17.33 -8.33
C THR A 158 4.41 -18.15 -9.22
N ASP A 159 4.01 -18.39 -10.46
CA ASP A 159 4.75 -19.14 -11.49
C ASP A 159 6.10 -18.49 -11.86
N PHE A 160 6.21 -17.17 -11.72
CA PHE A 160 7.47 -16.43 -11.90
C PHE A 160 8.60 -16.97 -11.01
N ARG A 161 8.28 -17.59 -9.87
CA ARG A 161 9.28 -18.14 -8.95
C ARG A 161 10.12 -19.22 -9.61
N GLU A 162 9.49 -20.10 -10.39
CA GLU A 162 10.18 -21.20 -11.09
C GLU A 162 11.08 -20.69 -12.21
N ARG A 163 10.80 -19.51 -12.76
CA ARG A 163 11.58 -18.91 -13.84
C ARG A 163 12.78 -18.10 -13.34
N TYR A 164 12.64 -17.41 -12.22
CA TYR A 164 13.57 -16.37 -11.80
C TYR A 164 14.26 -16.60 -10.46
N PHE A 165 13.89 -17.64 -9.71
CA PHE A 165 14.46 -17.91 -8.39
C PHE A 165 15.05 -19.32 -8.31
N CYS A 166 16.10 -19.45 -7.50
CA CYS A 166 16.64 -20.73 -7.04
C CYS A 166 16.29 -20.91 -5.56
N VAL A 167 15.99 -22.15 -5.16
CA VAL A 167 15.73 -22.48 -3.75
C VAL A 167 17.07 -22.64 -3.05
N GLU A 168 17.25 -21.92 -1.94
CA GLU A 168 18.42 -21.99 -1.06
C GLU A 168 18.00 -22.44 0.35
N SER A 169 18.98 -22.73 1.22
CA SER A 169 18.72 -23.17 2.61
C SER A 169 17.79 -22.22 3.38
N ASP A 170 17.99 -20.92 3.18
CA ASP A 170 17.33 -19.86 3.95
C ASP A 170 16.34 -19.02 3.14
N GLY A 171 15.89 -19.51 1.98
CA GLY A 171 14.87 -18.83 1.19
C GLY A 171 14.95 -19.09 -0.31
N TYR A 172 14.63 -18.05 -1.07
CA TYR A 172 14.62 -18.06 -2.53
C TYR A 172 15.57 -16.96 -3.02
N GLN A 173 16.66 -17.36 -3.67
CA GLN A 173 17.64 -16.45 -4.24
C GLN A 173 17.17 -16.02 -5.63
N LEU A 174 17.10 -14.71 -5.86
CA LEU A 174 16.76 -14.17 -7.17
C LEU A 174 17.93 -14.31 -8.15
N SER A 175 17.63 -14.63 -9.40
CA SER A 175 18.62 -14.78 -10.47
C SER A 175 19.39 -13.49 -10.74
N GLU A 176 20.70 -13.62 -10.97
CA GLU A 176 21.60 -12.49 -11.29
C GLU A 176 21.14 -11.68 -12.51
N ARG A 177 20.49 -12.35 -13.48
CA ARG A 177 19.92 -11.70 -14.67
C ARG A 177 18.89 -10.62 -14.29
N VAL A 178 18.07 -10.88 -13.28
CA VAL A 178 17.08 -9.90 -12.79
C VAL A 178 17.76 -8.87 -11.91
N CYS A 179 18.67 -9.30 -11.02
CA CYS A 179 19.44 -8.39 -10.16
C CYS A 179 20.21 -7.34 -10.96
N GLY A 180 20.85 -7.72 -12.07
CA GLY A 180 21.63 -6.82 -12.93
C GLY A 180 20.83 -5.70 -13.61
N GLN A 181 19.50 -5.77 -13.58
CA GLN A 181 18.63 -4.74 -14.17
C GLN A 181 18.25 -3.63 -13.17
N VAL A 182 18.51 -3.82 -11.88
CA VAL A 182 18.03 -2.92 -10.82
C VAL A 182 19.21 -2.26 -10.10
N SER A 183 19.17 -0.93 -10.00
CA SER A 183 20.13 -0.14 -9.22
C SER A 183 19.45 0.47 -8.01
N PHE A 184 19.95 0.17 -6.80
CA PHE A 184 19.36 0.64 -5.55
C PHE A 184 20.11 1.84 -4.97
N THR A 185 19.37 2.84 -4.48
CA THR A 185 19.93 4.00 -3.78
C THR A 185 19.08 4.32 -2.55
N ALA A 186 19.71 4.54 -1.40
CA ALA A 186 19.02 5.09 -0.25
C ALA A 186 18.77 6.59 -0.47
N GLY A 187 17.53 7.05 -0.31
CA GLY A 187 17.16 8.44 -0.57
C GLY A 187 15.74 8.77 -0.14
N ASN A 188 15.48 10.05 0.09
CA ASN A 188 14.19 10.54 0.56
C ASN A 188 13.45 11.26 -0.57
N LEU A 189 12.19 10.87 -0.84
CA LEU A 189 11.31 11.52 -1.82
C LEU A 189 11.19 13.03 -1.63
N LEU A 190 11.23 13.49 -0.38
CA LEU A 190 11.03 14.90 -0.04
C LEU A 190 12.33 15.71 -0.08
N ASP A 191 13.47 15.09 -0.39
CA ASP A 191 14.72 15.81 -0.58
C ASP A 191 14.64 16.67 -1.86
N PRO A 192 14.79 18.00 -1.78
CA PRO A 192 14.68 18.88 -2.94
C PRO A 192 15.71 18.59 -4.04
N ILE A 193 16.87 18.01 -3.69
CA ILE A 193 17.91 17.66 -4.67
C ILE A 193 17.78 16.21 -5.17
N LEU A 194 16.74 15.48 -4.74
CA LEU A 194 16.52 14.10 -5.16
C LEU A 194 16.50 13.98 -6.68
N LEU A 195 17.49 13.24 -7.18
CA LEU A 195 17.68 12.95 -8.60
C LEU A 195 17.61 14.22 -9.48
N ALA A 196 17.99 15.39 -8.94
CA ALA A 196 17.83 16.68 -9.64
C ALA A 196 18.58 16.74 -10.98
N SER A 197 19.68 15.99 -11.11
CA SER A 197 20.48 15.91 -12.34
C SER A 197 20.13 14.73 -13.24
N HIS A 198 19.14 13.91 -12.88
CA HIS A 198 18.72 12.77 -13.71
C HIS A 198 17.68 13.23 -14.74
N GLU A 199 17.74 12.66 -15.95
CA GLU A 199 16.63 12.85 -16.89
C GLU A 199 15.34 12.23 -16.30
N PRO A 200 14.16 12.70 -16.70
CA PRO A 200 12.90 12.09 -16.28
C PRO A 200 12.76 10.65 -16.82
N TYR A 201 11.99 9.85 -16.10
CA TYR A 201 11.76 8.42 -16.36
C TYR A 201 10.55 8.19 -17.27
N ASP A 202 10.60 7.14 -18.08
CA ASP A 202 9.48 6.71 -18.93
C ASP A 202 8.31 6.20 -18.08
N PHE A 203 8.66 5.46 -17.02
CA PHE A 203 7.71 4.89 -16.08
C PHE A 203 8.18 5.14 -14.64
N VAL A 204 7.28 5.58 -13.79
CA VAL A 204 7.54 5.75 -12.35
C VAL A 204 6.52 4.93 -11.58
N PHE A 205 6.97 4.19 -10.57
CA PHE A 205 6.14 3.50 -9.61
C PHE A 205 6.31 4.19 -8.26
N CYS A 206 5.20 4.69 -7.71
CA CYS A 206 5.12 5.19 -6.35
C CYS A 206 3.86 4.67 -5.70
N ARG A 207 3.95 3.47 -5.13
CA ARG A 207 2.81 2.75 -4.57
C ARG A 207 2.90 2.71 -3.06
N ASN A 208 1.76 2.99 -2.42
CA ASN A 208 1.56 2.81 -0.99
C ASN A 208 2.48 3.65 -0.10
N LEU A 209 2.84 4.85 -0.53
CA LEU A 209 3.64 5.81 0.24
C LEU A 209 2.84 7.04 0.64
N LEU A 210 2.09 7.60 -0.31
CA LEU A 210 1.37 8.86 -0.13
C LEU A 210 0.28 8.77 0.95
N ILE A 211 -0.16 7.55 1.25
CA ILE A 211 -1.12 7.26 2.34
C ILE A 211 -0.60 7.61 3.73
N TYR A 212 0.71 7.81 3.90
CA TYR A 212 1.34 8.15 5.18
C TYR A 212 1.58 9.65 5.36
N PHE A 213 1.25 10.46 4.34
CA PHE A 213 1.52 11.89 4.29
C PHE A 213 0.24 12.71 4.48
N ASP A 214 0.37 13.90 5.07
CA ASP A 214 -0.71 14.89 5.07
C ASP A 214 -0.90 15.50 3.66
N LEU A 215 -1.97 16.28 3.47
CA LEU A 215 -2.30 16.83 2.15
C LEU A 215 -1.19 17.74 1.59
N LYS A 216 -0.48 18.48 2.44
CA LYS A 216 0.59 19.39 2.02
C LYS A 216 1.81 18.59 1.54
N THR A 217 2.22 17.59 2.31
CA THR A 217 3.32 16.70 1.96
C THR A 217 2.96 15.83 0.75
N GLN A 218 1.70 15.39 0.62
CA GLN A 218 1.21 14.70 -0.58
C GLN A 218 1.36 15.55 -1.85
N GLN A 219 1.04 16.84 -1.78
CA GLN A 219 1.24 17.76 -2.90
C GLN A 219 2.72 17.88 -3.27
N GLN A 220 3.59 18.12 -2.27
CA GLN A 220 5.04 18.21 -2.48
C GLN A 220 5.61 16.93 -3.10
N ALA A 221 5.24 15.77 -2.56
CA ALA A 221 5.64 14.47 -3.08
C ALA A 221 5.18 14.28 -4.53
N LEU A 222 3.94 14.66 -4.86
CA LEU A 222 3.43 14.56 -6.22
C LEU A 222 4.15 15.50 -7.19
N ASP A 223 4.51 16.71 -6.77
CA ASP A 223 5.28 17.64 -7.60
C ASP A 223 6.66 17.07 -7.94
N VAL A 224 7.30 16.38 -6.99
CA VAL A 224 8.54 15.63 -7.24
C VAL A 224 8.28 14.46 -8.21
N LEU A 225 7.25 13.65 -8.00
CA LEU A 225 6.91 12.52 -8.89
C LEU A 225 6.62 13.00 -10.31
N LYS A 226 5.91 14.12 -10.46
CA LYS A 226 5.65 14.77 -11.75
C LYS A 226 6.93 15.19 -12.44
N ARG A 227 7.85 15.84 -11.73
CA ARG A 227 9.17 16.22 -12.26
C ARG A 227 10.00 15.00 -12.69
N LEU A 228 9.93 13.91 -11.92
CA LEU A 228 10.66 12.67 -12.23
C LEU A 228 10.01 11.86 -13.35
N THR A 229 8.75 12.09 -13.67
CA THR A 229 8.05 11.40 -14.76
C THR A 229 8.11 12.27 -16.01
N ARG A 230 8.55 11.71 -17.14
CA ARG A 230 8.47 12.42 -18.43
C ARG A 230 7.06 12.97 -18.67
N ASP A 231 6.95 14.07 -19.42
CA ASP A 231 5.66 14.67 -19.77
C ASP A 231 4.71 13.69 -20.48
N ASP A 232 5.28 12.79 -21.28
CA ASP A 232 4.59 11.70 -21.96
C ASP A 232 4.70 10.34 -21.22
N GLY A 233 5.36 10.32 -20.06
CA GLY A 233 5.55 9.14 -19.22
C GLY A 233 4.31 8.73 -18.44
N VAL A 234 4.43 7.62 -17.71
CA VAL A 234 3.33 7.06 -16.92
C VAL A 234 3.75 6.79 -15.48
N LEU A 235 2.94 7.28 -14.55
CA LEU A 235 3.06 7.07 -13.11
C LEU A 235 2.07 5.98 -12.66
N PHE A 236 2.58 4.93 -12.03
CA PHE A 236 1.82 3.87 -11.39
C PHE A 236 1.75 4.11 -9.89
N ILE A 237 0.55 4.08 -9.32
CA ILE A 237 0.32 4.31 -7.89
C ILE A 237 -0.49 3.18 -7.25
N GLY A 238 -0.56 3.18 -5.92
CA GLY A 238 -1.36 2.25 -5.17
C GLY A 238 -2.87 2.52 -5.32
N PRO A 239 -3.73 1.50 -5.16
CA PRO A 239 -5.17 1.66 -5.28
C PRO A 239 -5.77 2.73 -4.36
N ALA A 240 -5.17 2.90 -3.18
CA ALA A 240 -5.57 3.85 -2.16
C ALA A 240 -5.24 5.32 -2.52
N GLU A 241 -4.43 5.55 -3.55
CA GLU A 241 -3.85 6.86 -3.89
C GLU A 241 -4.52 7.47 -5.14
N GLY A 242 -5.38 6.72 -5.82
CA GLY A 242 -5.98 7.09 -7.12
C GLY A 242 -6.74 8.41 -7.13
N SER A 243 -7.57 8.63 -6.12
CA SER A 243 -8.38 9.85 -6.00
C SER A 243 -7.54 11.09 -5.71
N LEU A 244 -6.40 10.93 -5.04
CA LEU A 244 -5.46 12.03 -4.79
C LEU A 244 -4.88 12.54 -6.11
N LEU A 245 -4.41 11.66 -6.98
CA LEU A 245 -3.79 12.04 -8.25
C LEU A 245 -4.76 12.78 -9.18
N ASN A 246 -6.00 12.33 -9.27
CA ASN A 246 -7.04 13.02 -10.05
C ASN A 246 -7.26 14.46 -9.57
N ARG A 247 -7.35 14.67 -8.25
CA ARG A 247 -7.54 16.02 -7.68
C ARG A 247 -6.34 16.92 -7.93
N LEU A 248 -5.15 16.35 -7.99
CA LEU A 248 -3.90 17.10 -8.12
C LEU A 248 -3.38 17.15 -9.56
N GLY A 249 -4.26 17.03 -10.55
CA GLY A 249 -3.95 17.32 -11.96
C GLY A 249 -3.18 16.22 -12.70
N MET A 250 -3.32 14.97 -12.29
CA MET A 250 -2.93 13.80 -13.09
C MET A 250 -4.20 13.16 -13.67
N ARG A 251 -4.09 12.57 -14.87
CA ARG A 251 -5.22 11.91 -15.54
C ARG A 251 -5.00 10.40 -15.59
N SER A 252 -6.01 9.62 -15.19
CA SER A 252 -5.94 8.17 -15.39
C SER A 252 -5.91 7.82 -16.88
N ILE A 253 -5.09 6.85 -17.26
CA ILE A 253 -5.01 6.36 -18.64
C ILE A 253 -6.16 5.40 -19.00
N GLY A 254 -7.06 5.10 -18.06
CA GLY A 254 -8.24 4.25 -18.30
C GLY A 254 -7.93 2.75 -18.40
N ALA A 255 -6.71 2.32 -18.08
CA ALA A 255 -6.36 0.91 -18.00
C ALA A 255 -6.96 0.28 -16.72
N PRO A 256 -7.82 -0.75 -16.83
CA PRO A 256 -8.49 -1.34 -15.67
C PRO A 256 -7.49 -1.84 -14.63
N GLN A 257 -7.69 -1.45 -13.36
CA GLN A 257 -6.94 -1.91 -12.18
C GLN A 257 -5.42 -1.70 -12.22
N SER A 258 -4.88 -1.03 -13.23
CA SER A 258 -3.44 -0.76 -13.31
C SER A 258 -3.00 0.43 -12.45
N PHE A 259 -3.97 1.29 -12.09
CA PHE A 259 -3.74 2.55 -11.38
C PHE A 259 -2.63 3.40 -12.03
N ALA A 260 -2.68 3.47 -13.35
CA ALA A 260 -1.72 4.19 -14.17
C ALA A 260 -2.27 5.57 -14.57
N PHE A 261 -1.41 6.58 -14.47
CA PHE A 261 -1.73 7.99 -14.64
C PHE A 261 -0.67 8.66 -15.52
N CYS A 262 -1.09 9.65 -16.31
CA CYS A 262 -0.20 10.53 -17.04
C CYS A 262 -0.40 11.98 -16.57
N HIS A 263 0.52 12.85 -16.98
CA HIS A 263 0.31 14.29 -16.85
C HIS A 263 -0.97 14.71 -17.55
N ASN A 264 -1.70 15.64 -16.94
CA ASN A 264 -2.89 16.19 -17.54
C ASN A 264 -2.50 17.31 -18.51
N HIS A 265 -2.13 16.91 -19.74
CA HIS A 265 -2.06 17.84 -20.85
C HIS A 265 -3.48 18.08 -21.35
N GLU A 266 -3.93 19.33 -21.39
CA GLU A 266 -5.16 19.69 -22.08
C GLU A 266 -5.06 19.16 -23.52
N PRO A 267 -5.99 18.32 -24.00
CA PRO A 267 -5.95 17.89 -25.39
C PRO A 267 -6.21 19.12 -26.26
N LEU A 268 -5.40 19.33 -27.31
CA LEU A 268 -5.87 20.07 -28.48
C LEU A 268 -7.24 19.50 -28.86
N PRO A 269 -8.29 20.32 -29.03
CA PRO A 269 -9.67 19.85 -29.02
C PRO A 269 -9.89 18.84 -30.15
N ALA A 270 -10.05 17.57 -29.77
CA ALA A 270 -10.46 16.51 -30.68
C ALA A 270 -11.92 16.76 -31.08
N ALA A 271 -12.19 16.80 -32.39
CA ALA A 271 -13.53 16.96 -32.93
C ALA A 271 -14.47 15.89 -32.35
N ARG A 272 -15.59 16.32 -31.75
CA ARG A 272 -16.59 15.43 -31.14
C ARG A 272 -17.18 14.50 -32.23
N PRO A 273 -17.22 13.18 -32.03
CA PRO A 273 -18.05 12.33 -32.85
C PRO A 273 -19.52 12.56 -32.48
N VAL A 274 -20.35 12.81 -33.49
CA VAL A 274 -21.81 12.90 -33.35
C VAL A 274 -22.35 11.48 -33.14
N LEU A 275 -22.85 11.17 -31.95
CA LEU A 275 -23.51 9.90 -31.67
C LEU A 275 -24.99 10.00 -32.08
N ALA A 276 -25.43 9.17 -33.03
CA ALA A 276 -26.84 9.05 -33.39
C ALA A 276 -27.62 8.30 -32.29
N GLU A 277 -28.77 8.83 -31.89
CA GLU A 277 -29.67 8.24 -30.89
C GLU A 277 -30.27 6.92 -31.38
N LEU A 278 -30.19 5.87 -30.56
CA LEU A 278 -30.93 4.62 -30.75
C LEU A 278 -32.12 4.58 -29.77
N LYS A 279 -33.32 4.33 -30.32
CA LYS A 279 -34.57 4.18 -29.54
C LYS A 279 -34.60 2.88 -28.73
N PRO A 280 -35.22 2.83 -27.53
CA PRO A 280 -35.27 1.63 -26.71
C PRO A 280 -36.34 0.64 -27.18
N LEU A 281 -36.01 -0.66 -27.18
CA LEU A 281 -36.97 -1.77 -27.32
C LEU A 281 -37.55 -2.16 -25.94
N ALA A 282 -38.86 -2.42 -25.90
CA ALA A 282 -39.62 -2.74 -24.70
C ALA A 282 -39.31 -4.16 -24.15
N ARG A 283 -39.26 -4.29 -22.81
CA ARG A 283 -39.13 -5.58 -22.09
C ARG A 283 -40.49 -6.12 -21.62
N PRO A 284 -40.71 -7.45 -21.55
CA PRO A 284 -41.92 -8.04 -20.96
C PRO A 284 -41.91 -8.00 -19.41
N LYS A 285 -43.10 -7.88 -18.81
CA LYS A 285 -43.35 -7.87 -17.35
C LYS A 285 -43.18 -9.25 -16.70
N ALA A 286 -42.59 -9.28 -15.50
CA ALA A 286 -42.52 -10.45 -14.61
C ALA A 286 -43.69 -10.46 -13.58
N PRO A 287 -44.10 -11.64 -13.06
CA PRO A 287 -45.15 -11.75 -12.05
C PRO A 287 -44.65 -11.62 -10.59
N ALA A 288 -45.58 -11.33 -9.68
CA ALA A 288 -45.38 -10.88 -8.28
C ALA A 288 -44.94 -11.99 -7.28
N PRO A 289 -44.36 -11.63 -6.12
CA PRO A 289 -43.89 -12.59 -5.12
C PRO A 289 -44.92 -12.95 -4.04
N ALA A 290 -44.76 -14.12 -3.42
CA ALA A 290 -45.51 -14.63 -2.26
C ALA A 290 -44.60 -14.71 -1.00
N PRO A 291 -45.16 -14.82 0.23
CA PRO A 291 -44.51 -14.31 1.45
C PRO A 291 -43.60 -15.30 2.20
N VAL A 292 -42.79 -14.71 3.08
CA VAL A 292 -41.73 -15.30 3.93
C VAL A 292 -42.30 -15.90 5.22
N PRO A 293 -41.69 -16.97 5.77
CA PRO A 293 -41.71 -17.23 7.21
C PRO A 293 -40.31 -17.15 7.86
N THR A 294 -40.25 -16.62 9.08
CA THR A 294 -39.07 -16.56 9.99
C THR A 294 -39.33 -17.41 11.26
N PRO A 295 -38.41 -17.52 12.24
CA PRO A 295 -37.45 -18.62 12.36
C PRO A 295 -37.62 -19.44 13.67
N VAL A 296 -36.93 -20.60 13.77
CA VAL A 296 -36.80 -21.36 15.03
C VAL A 296 -35.33 -21.65 15.33
N SER A 297 -34.99 -21.63 16.62
CA SER A 297 -33.66 -21.50 17.23
C SER A 297 -33.06 -22.81 17.77
N ARG A 298 -31.70 -22.88 17.75
CA ARG A 298 -30.74 -23.65 18.61
C ARG A 298 -30.66 -25.18 18.46
N PRO A 299 -29.60 -25.87 18.96
CA PRO A 299 -28.23 -25.46 19.37
C PRO A 299 -27.11 -26.34 18.74
N PHE A 300 -25.84 -25.93 18.83
CA PHE A 300 -24.71 -26.86 18.68
C PHE A 300 -23.54 -26.53 19.64
N ALA A 301 -22.98 -27.59 20.21
CA ALA A 301 -21.69 -27.70 20.90
C ALA A 301 -21.01 -28.99 20.39
N PRO A 302 -19.73 -29.29 20.68
CA PRO A 302 -18.53 -28.45 20.77
C PRO A 302 -17.32 -28.97 19.92
N ARG A 303 -16.40 -28.04 19.61
CA ARG A 303 -14.91 -28.05 19.58
C ARG A 303 -14.08 -29.33 19.25
N VAL A 304 -13.10 -29.19 18.34
CA VAL A 304 -11.75 -29.83 18.42
C VAL A 304 -10.66 -28.88 17.85
N GLN A 305 -9.56 -28.69 18.61
CA GLN A 305 -8.24 -28.11 18.21
C GLN A 305 -7.25 -29.29 18.02
N ALA A 306 -6.13 -29.23 17.29
CA ALA A 306 -4.89 -28.43 17.47
C ALA A 306 -3.86 -28.86 16.37
N PRO A 307 -2.55 -28.45 16.34
CA PRO A 307 -1.83 -27.42 17.12
C PRO A 307 -0.94 -26.45 16.28
N VAL A 308 -0.61 -25.31 16.90
CA VAL A 308 0.45 -24.37 16.49
C VAL A 308 1.66 -24.55 17.42
N GLY A 309 2.86 -24.53 16.84
CA GLY A 309 4.14 -24.54 17.56
C GLY A 309 4.38 -23.25 18.33
N GLN A 310 4.70 -23.38 19.61
CA GLN A 310 4.83 -22.31 20.59
C GLN A 310 6.16 -21.53 20.47
N LYS A 311 6.08 -20.21 20.63
CA LYS A 311 7.04 -19.45 21.45
C LYS A 311 6.27 -18.55 22.41
N SER A 312 6.75 -18.54 23.64
CA SER A 312 6.15 -18.07 24.89
C SER A 312 6.05 -16.54 25.02
N ALA A 313 4.89 -16.04 25.42
CA ALA A 313 4.71 -14.76 26.11
C ALA A 313 3.53 -14.86 27.11
N SER A 314 3.62 -14.10 28.20
CA SER A 314 2.80 -14.19 29.42
C SER A 314 1.26 -14.05 29.21
N PRO A 315 0.42 -14.58 30.12
CA PRO A 315 -0.98 -14.96 29.80
C PRO A 315 -2.04 -13.85 29.80
N VAL A 316 -1.68 -12.56 29.96
CA VAL A 316 -2.66 -11.49 30.23
C VAL A 316 -2.80 -10.48 29.07
N ASP A 317 -1.87 -10.49 28.10
CA ASP A 317 -1.79 -9.48 27.03
C ASP A 317 -1.44 -10.13 25.66
N GLY A 318 -2.17 -11.19 25.29
CA GLY A 318 -2.00 -11.80 23.96
C GLY A 318 -2.62 -10.95 22.86
N PRO A 319 -2.00 -10.82 21.66
CA PRO A 319 -2.58 -10.02 20.57
C PRO A 319 -3.99 -10.47 20.18
N GLY A 320 -4.26 -11.78 20.21
CA GLY A 320 -5.60 -12.31 19.93
C GLY A 320 -6.68 -11.86 20.94
N LEU A 321 -6.33 -11.78 22.24
CA LEU A 321 -7.27 -11.33 23.27
C LEU A 321 -7.62 -9.85 23.12
N LEU A 322 -6.63 -9.02 22.75
CA LEU A 322 -6.86 -7.60 22.49
C LEU A 322 -7.75 -7.37 21.26
N LEU A 323 -7.60 -8.17 20.20
CA LEU A 323 -8.47 -8.11 19.02
C LEU A 323 -9.93 -8.46 19.38
N GLU A 324 -10.14 -9.54 20.14
CA GLU A 324 -11.46 -9.94 20.64
C GLU A 324 -12.09 -8.82 21.51
N GLN A 325 -11.28 -8.19 22.36
CA GLN A 325 -11.71 -7.08 23.21
C GLN A 325 -12.11 -5.84 22.40
N ILE A 326 -11.33 -5.46 21.38
CA ILE A 326 -11.66 -4.36 20.46
C ILE A 326 -13.03 -4.59 19.83
N ALA A 327 -13.25 -5.78 19.27
CA ALA A 327 -14.52 -6.13 18.64
C ALA A 327 -15.69 -6.08 19.62
N SER A 328 -15.54 -6.59 20.85
CA SER A 328 -16.59 -6.53 21.88
C SER A 328 -16.96 -5.09 22.23
N LEU A 329 -15.97 -4.25 22.53
CA LEU A 329 -16.19 -2.85 22.91
C LEU A 329 -16.80 -2.03 21.78
N ALA A 330 -16.36 -2.24 20.54
CA ALA A 330 -16.92 -1.56 19.38
C ALA A 330 -18.38 -1.97 19.15
N ASN A 331 -18.70 -3.26 19.27
CA ASN A 331 -20.07 -3.77 19.14
C ASN A 331 -21.01 -3.30 20.26
N GLU A 332 -20.48 -3.04 21.46
CA GLU A 332 -21.20 -2.44 22.60
C GLU A 332 -21.41 -0.92 22.46
N GLY A 333 -20.86 -0.29 21.41
CA GLY A 333 -20.92 1.15 21.19
C GLY A 333 -19.98 1.96 22.09
N LYS A 334 -19.06 1.30 22.81
CA LYS A 334 -18.05 1.93 23.67
C LYS A 334 -16.87 2.42 22.84
N SER A 335 -17.14 3.37 21.93
CA SER A 335 -16.18 3.79 20.89
C SER A 335 -14.86 4.33 21.44
N LEU A 336 -14.89 5.03 22.58
CA LEU A 336 -13.68 5.56 23.23
C LEU A 336 -12.83 4.45 23.84
N GLU A 337 -13.45 3.48 24.51
CA GLU A 337 -12.75 2.33 25.09
C GLU A 337 -12.16 1.44 23.99
N ALA A 338 -12.94 1.16 22.93
CA ALA A 338 -12.48 0.40 21.77
C ALA A 338 -11.26 1.06 21.11
N ARG A 339 -11.28 2.38 20.94
CA ARG A 339 -10.14 3.14 20.39
C ARG A 339 -8.91 3.03 21.30
N ALA A 340 -9.09 3.13 22.62
CA ALA A 340 -7.99 2.97 23.57
C ALA A 340 -7.34 1.58 23.49
N VAL A 341 -8.13 0.51 23.30
CA VAL A 341 -7.59 -0.85 23.14
C VAL A 341 -6.88 -1.00 21.79
N CYS A 342 -7.38 -0.41 20.70
CA CYS A 342 -6.64 -0.35 19.42
C CYS A 342 -5.28 0.34 19.57
N GLU A 343 -5.23 1.47 20.26
CA GLU A 343 -3.99 2.22 20.50
C GLU A 343 -3.03 1.42 21.39
N GLN A 344 -3.53 0.77 22.44
CA GLN A 344 -2.76 -0.15 23.28
C GLN A 344 -2.18 -1.31 22.46
N PHE A 345 -2.95 -1.87 21.53
CA PHE A 345 -2.47 -2.91 20.65
C PHE A 345 -1.29 -2.41 19.81
N LEU A 346 -1.46 -1.28 19.11
CA LEU A 346 -0.41 -0.71 18.26
C LEU A 346 0.83 -0.26 19.06
N GLN A 347 0.66 0.10 20.33
CA GLN A 347 1.78 0.40 21.22
C GLN A 347 2.59 -0.85 21.60
N ARG A 348 2.01 -2.05 21.59
CA ARG A 348 2.63 -3.28 22.13
C ARG A 348 2.96 -4.33 21.08
N HIS A 349 2.23 -4.34 19.97
CA HIS A 349 2.28 -5.37 18.94
C HIS A 349 2.43 -4.76 17.56
N ASP A 350 2.85 -5.57 16.58
CA ASP A 350 3.02 -5.13 15.20
C ASP A 350 1.69 -4.74 14.56
N PRO A 351 1.66 -3.73 13.67
CA PRO A 351 0.42 -3.27 13.06
C PRO A 351 -0.28 -4.40 12.29
N GLN A 352 -1.60 -4.54 12.50
CA GLN A 352 -2.44 -5.53 11.82
C GLN A 352 -3.58 -4.85 11.08
N ALA A 353 -4.03 -5.48 9.97
CA ALA A 353 -5.07 -4.93 9.11
C ALA A 353 -6.39 -4.72 9.88
N GLU A 354 -6.77 -5.70 10.71
CA GLU A 354 -8.00 -5.68 11.52
C GLU A 354 -8.04 -4.50 12.50
N VAL A 355 -6.92 -4.15 13.12
CA VAL A 355 -6.84 -3.01 14.05
C VAL A 355 -7.06 -1.69 13.32
N PHE A 356 -6.47 -1.54 12.13
CA PHE A 356 -6.72 -0.37 11.30
C PHE A 356 -8.14 -0.33 10.73
N TYR A 357 -8.74 -1.47 10.44
CA TYR A 357 -10.16 -1.53 10.09
C TYR A 357 -11.03 -0.96 11.23
N TRP A 358 -10.81 -1.41 12.46
CA TRP A 358 -11.55 -0.91 13.63
C TRP A 358 -11.32 0.58 13.88
N LEU A 359 -10.08 1.06 13.81
CA LEU A 359 -9.78 2.49 13.91
C LEU A 359 -10.50 3.29 12.81
N GLY A 360 -10.55 2.78 11.58
CA GLY A 360 -11.29 3.39 10.49
C GLY A 360 -12.79 3.51 10.78
N LEU A 361 -13.39 2.42 11.26
CA LEU A 361 -14.82 2.38 11.61
C LEU A 361 -15.15 3.33 12.77
N LEU A 362 -14.32 3.36 13.80
CA LEU A 362 -14.51 4.24 14.96
C LEU A 362 -14.39 5.73 14.57
N SER A 363 -13.43 6.09 13.72
CA SER A 363 -13.29 7.45 13.19
C SER A 363 -14.46 7.85 12.27
N ASP A 364 -14.98 6.91 11.47
CA ASP A 364 -16.12 7.15 10.57
C ASP A 364 -17.39 7.46 11.38
N VAL A 365 -17.68 6.67 12.43
CA VAL A 365 -18.79 6.90 13.36
C VAL A 365 -18.68 8.27 14.07
N GLN A 366 -17.46 8.78 14.28
CA GLN A 366 -17.21 10.10 14.87
C GLN A 366 -17.27 11.25 13.86
N GLY A 367 -17.55 10.97 12.58
CA GLY A 367 -17.56 11.98 11.51
C GLY A 367 -16.17 12.45 11.09
N GLN A 368 -15.10 11.79 11.53
CA GLN A 368 -13.71 12.10 11.19
C GLN A 368 -13.35 11.42 9.87
N THR A 369 -14.06 11.81 8.82
CA THR A 369 -14.05 11.15 7.51
C THR A 369 -12.65 11.02 6.89
N SER A 370 -11.78 12.02 7.05
CA SER A 370 -10.42 11.96 6.53
C SER A 370 -9.55 10.94 7.26
N GLU A 371 -9.69 10.84 8.58
CA GLU A 371 -8.94 9.90 9.41
C GLU A 371 -9.39 8.46 9.12
N ALA A 372 -10.71 8.25 9.01
CA ALA A 372 -11.32 6.98 8.64
C ALA A 372 -10.78 6.44 7.32
N GLN A 373 -10.71 7.28 6.28
CA GLN A 373 -10.12 6.87 4.99
C GLN A 373 -8.66 6.46 5.14
N GLY A 374 -7.87 7.20 5.91
CA GLY A 374 -6.48 6.88 6.16
C GLY A 374 -6.33 5.48 6.75
N PHE A 375 -7.12 5.17 7.78
CA PHE A 375 -7.11 3.86 8.42
C PHE A 375 -7.60 2.72 7.53
N TYR A 376 -8.71 2.88 6.79
CA TYR A 376 -9.14 1.84 5.85
C TYR A 376 -8.10 1.58 4.76
N ARG A 377 -7.43 2.63 4.25
CA ARG A 377 -6.35 2.47 3.27
C ARG A 377 -5.16 1.69 3.84
N LYS A 378 -4.84 1.84 5.12
CA LYS A 378 -3.80 1.02 5.78
C LYS A 378 -4.23 -0.44 5.98
N ALA A 379 -5.47 -0.68 6.37
CA ALA A 379 -6.00 -2.04 6.44
C ALA A 379 -5.84 -2.73 5.08
N LEU A 380 -6.20 -2.03 3.99
CA LEU A 380 -6.04 -2.51 2.62
C LEU A 380 -4.60 -2.55 2.10
N TYR A 381 -3.69 -1.83 2.75
CA TYR A 381 -2.26 -1.93 2.47
C TYR A 381 -1.74 -3.25 3.03
N LEU A 382 -1.97 -3.53 4.31
CA LEU A 382 -1.55 -4.78 4.97
C LEU A 382 -2.27 -5.99 4.38
N GLU A 383 -3.57 -5.86 4.11
CA GLU A 383 -4.41 -6.92 3.56
C GLU A 383 -5.27 -6.39 2.40
N PRO A 384 -4.79 -6.50 1.15
CA PRO A 384 -5.49 -6.00 -0.03
C PRO A 384 -6.90 -6.55 -0.27
N GLN A 385 -7.25 -7.66 0.38
CA GLN A 385 -8.53 -8.33 0.17
C GLN A 385 -9.47 -8.23 1.37
N HIS A 386 -9.13 -7.41 2.38
CA HIS A 386 -9.98 -7.20 3.55
C HIS A 386 -11.35 -6.63 3.14
N SER A 387 -12.38 -7.46 3.27
CA SER A 387 -13.71 -7.22 2.70
C SER A 387 -14.40 -5.98 3.27
N GLU A 388 -14.33 -5.83 4.58
CA GLU A 388 -15.01 -4.83 5.37
C GLU A 388 -14.38 -3.45 5.16
N ALA A 389 -13.05 -3.38 5.14
CA ALA A 389 -12.33 -2.15 4.81
C ALA A 389 -12.59 -1.70 3.37
N LEU A 390 -12.70 -2.63 2.40
CA LEU A 390 -13.10 -2.29 1.02
C LEU A 390 -14.51 -1.70 0.98
N ALA A 391 -15.47 -2.32 1.69
CA ALA A 391 -16.86 -1.90 1.69
C ALA A 391 -17.05 -0.51 2.31
N HIS A 392 -16.47 -0.24 3.49
CA HIS A 392 -16.61 1.06 4.13
C HIS A 392 -15.87 2.17 3.38
N LEU A 393 -14.66 1.90 2.87
CA LEU A 393 -13.97 2.90 2.06
C LEU A 393 -14.75 3.22 0.78
N ALA A 394 -15.40 2.24 0.16
CA ALA A 394 -16.27 2.47 -1.00
C ALA A 394 -17.46 3.37 -0.66
N ALA A 395 -18.17 3.07 0.44
CA ALA A 395 -19.31 3.86 0.91
C ALA A 395 -18.91 5.31 1.21
N LEU A 396 -17.74 5.49 1.84
CA LEU A 396 -17.23 6.80 2.22
C LEU A 396 -16.76 7.61 1.00
N LEU A 397 -16.18 6.97 -0.03
CA LEU A 397 -15.89 7.65 -1.30
C LEU A 397 -17.18 8.06 -2.03
N ALA A 398 -18.22 7.22 -2.03
CA ALA A 398 -19.51 7.54 -2.64
C ALA A 398 -20.19 8.74 -1.94
N SER A 399 -20.18 8.80 -0.61
CA SER A 399 -20.76 9.93 0.13
C SER A 399 -20.04 11.26 -0.12
N GLN A 400 -18.78 11.22 -0.58
CA GLN A 400 -18.00 12.38 -0.99
C GLN A 400 -18.13 12.71 -2.49
N GLY A 401 -18.91 11.95 -3.25
CA GLY A 401 -19.11 12.13 -4.69
C GLY A 401 -18.08 11.45 -5.59
N ASP A 402 -17.13 10.68 -5.05
CA ASP A 402 -16.21 9.85 -5.85
C ASP A 402 -16.85 8.49 -6.21
N GLU A 403 -17.91 8.55 -7.00
CA GLU A 403 -18.65 7.39 -7.52
C GLU A 403 -17.77 6.45 -8.37
N ALA A 404 -16.72 6.99 -8.98
CA ALA A 404 -15.78 6.18 -9.76
C ALA A 404 -14.86 5.38 -8.83
N GLY A 405 -14.36 6.00 -7.75
CA GLY A 405 -13.58 5.33 -6.71
C GLY A 405 -14.38 4.26 -5.98
N ALA A 406 -15.60 4.59 -5.56
CA ALA A 406 -16.50 3.66 -4.89
C ALA A 406 -16.77 2.40 -5.73
N ARG A 407 -17.10 2.56 -7.01
CA ARG A 407 -17.31 1.43 -7.94
C ARG A 407 -16.09 0.54 -8.06
N ARG A 408 -14.89 1.11 -8.20
CA ARG A 408 -13.64 0.32 -8.27
C ARG A 408 -13.43 -0.54 -7.02
N LEU A 409 -13.74 -0.02 -5.83
CA LEU A 409 -13.60 -0.76 -4.58
C LEU A 409 -14.68 -1.85 -4.43
N HIS A 410 -15.94 -1.56 -4.81
CA HIS A 410 -17.01 -2.57 -4.83
C HIS A 410 -16.71 -3.73 -5.78
N GLU A 411 -16.21 -3.44 -6.98
CA GLU A 411 -15.82 -4.48 -7.95
C GLU A 411 -14.69 -5.36 -7.40
N ARG A 412 -13.78 -4.78 -6.62
CA ARG A 412 -12.69 -5.53 -5.97
C ARG A 412 -13.22 -6.42 -4.84
N ALA A 413 -14.15 -5.93 -4.03
CA ALA A 413 -14.79 -6.72 -2.97
C ALA A 413 -15.63 -7.88 -3.54
N ALA A 414 -16.41 -7.64 -4.59
CA ALA A 414 -17.31 -8.63 -5.20
C ALA A 414 -16.57 -9.83 -5.83
N ARG A 415 -15.33 -9.63 -6.28
CA ARG A 415 -14.51 -10.72 -6.85
C ARG A 415 -13.98 -11.68 -5.77
N ASN A 416 -13.74 -11.20 -4.54
CA ASN A 416 -13.29 -12.03 -3.42
C ASN A 416 -14.42 -12.92 -2.85
N GLY A 417 -15.67 -12.43 -2.88
CA GLY A 417 -16.84 -13.24 -2.50
C GLY A 417 -17.07 -14.45 -3.43
N ARG A 418 -16.52 -14.42 -4.65
CA ARG A 418 -16.61 -15.50 -5.63
C ARG A 418 -15.46 -16.52 -5.53
N SER A 419 -14.25 -16.11 -5.17
CA SER A 419 -13.11 -17.02 -4.92
C SER A 419 -13.35 -17.86 -3.65
N THR A 420 -13.79 -17.24 -2.56
CA THR A 420 -14.10 -17.93 -1.29
C THR A 420 -15.29 -18.91 -1.38
N GLN A 421 -16.23 -18.70 -2.31
CA GLN A 421 -17.29 -19.67 -2.63
C GLN A 421 -16.84 -20.81 -3.54
N SER A 422 -15.82 -20.59 -4.38
CA SER A 422 -15.25 -21.62 -5.25
C SER A 422 -14.35 -22.59 -4.47
N GLU A 423 -13.61 -22.09 -3.47
CA GLU A 423 -12.75 -22.91 -2.61
C GLU A 423 -13.52 -23.75 -1.59
N ARG A 424 -14.77 -23.38 -1.26
CA ARG A 424 -15.66 -24.19 -0.41
C ARG A 424 -16.45 -25.26 -1.17
N LYS A 425 -16.27 -25.35 -2.50
CA LYS A 425 -16.98 -26.29 -3.39
C LYS A 425 -16.06 -27.29 -4.08
N GLN A 426 -14.77 -27.35 -3.72
CA GLN A 426 -13.84 -28.37 -4.18
C GLN A 426 -13.52 -29.37 -3.08
#